data_AF-A0A950QPM9-F1
#
_entry.id   AF-A0A950QPM9-F1
#
_cell.length_a   1.000
_cell.length_b   1.000
_cell.length_c   1.000
_cell.angle_alpha   90.00
_cell.angle_beta   90.00
_cell.angle_gamma   90.00
#
_symmetry.space_group_name_H-M   'P 1'
#
loop_
_entity.id
_entity.type
_entity.pdbx_description
1 polymer ?
#
loop_
_entity_poly.entity_id
_entity_poly.type
_entity_poly.pdbx_seq_one_letter_code
_entity_poly.pdbx_strand_id
1 'polypeptide(L)'
;MNQEVSISYRAVKSKIYKLIDALVEGEKDEAEVQESIRRWWKMVRPDDRAVAEKYLLMVLNKSNASLLAIRDGIHNDEFELRPEHLARIGNRLPAA
;
A
#
# COMPACT_ATOMS: atom_id res chain seq x y z
N MET A 1 7.80 5.27 34.87
CA MET A 1 8.70 5.07 33.71
C MET A 1 8.02 5.63 32.49
N ASN A 2 8.33 6.87 32.10
CA ASN A 2 7.84 7.45 30.85
C ASN A 2 8.57 6.74 29.72
N GLN A 3 7.87 5.89 28.96
CA GLN A 3 8.46 5.24 27.80
C GLN A 3 8.69 6.31 26.74
N GLU A 4 9.93 6.79 26.66
CA GLU A 4 10.38 7.68 25.61
C GLU A 4 10.33 6.92 24.29
N VAL A 5 9.29 7.16 23.49
CA VAL A 5 9.17 6.53 22.17
C VAL A 5 10.10 7.27 21.21
N SER A 6 11.31 6.74 21.00
CA SER A 6 12.15 7.18 19.88
C SER A 6 11.40 6.87 18.57
N ILE A 7 11.04 7.91 17.83
CA ILE A 7 10.33 7.76 16.56
C ILE A 7 11.28 7.17 15.51
N SER A 8 11.00 5.94 15.08
CA SER A 8 11.68 5.31 13.96
C SER A 8 10.72 5.10 12.79
N TYR A 9 11.26 5.12 11.57
CA TYR A 9 10.48 4.80 10.37
C TYR A 9 9.75 3.45 10.49
N ARG A 10 10.41 2.44 11.09
CA ARG A 10 9.84 1.11 11.33
C ARG A 10 8.63 1.15 12.26
N ALA A 11 8.69 1.96 13.32
CA ALA A 11 7.57 2.11 14.26
C ALA A 11 6.36 2.78 13.58
N VAL A 12 6.58 3.85 12.81
CA VAL A 12 5.52 4.53 12.06
C VAL A 12 4.92 3.58 11.01
N LYS A 13 5.75 2.88 10.23
CA LYS A 13 5.31 1.88 9.25
C LYS A 13 4.43 0.81 9.89
N SER A 14 4.88 0.23 11.02
CA SER A 14 4.11 -0.81 11.72
C SER A 14 2.78 -0.29 12.25
N LYS A 15 2.73 0.93 12.78
CA LYS A 15 1.49 1.55 13.26
C LYS A 15 0.48 1.72 12.13
N ILE A 16 0.93 2.19 10.97
CA ILE A 16 0.04 2.46 9.83
C ILE A 16 -0.47 1.17 9.20
N TYR A 17 0.38 0.15 9.02
CA TYR A 17 -0.08 -1.12 8.46
C TYR A 17 -1.11 -1.79 9.35
N LYS A 18 -0.91 -1.79 10.68
CA LYS A 18 -1.93 -2.30 11.61
C LYS A 18 -3.27 -1.54 11.55
N LEU A 19 -3.24 -0.24 11.28
CA LEU A 19 -4.48 0.55 11.13
C LEU A 19 -5.17 0.26 9.80
N ILE A 20 -4.39 0.05 8.72
CA ILE A 20 -4.92 -0.37 7.42
C ILE A 20 -5.54 -1.76 7.54
N ASP A 21 -4.82 -2.72 8.13
CA ASP A 21 -5.30 -4.09 8.33
C ASP A 21 -6.63 -4.10 9.11
N ALA A 22 -6.70 -3.39 10.25
CA ALA A 22 -7.93 -3.29 11.04
C ALA A 22 -9.10 -2.65 10.29
N LEU A 23 -8.83 -1.69 9.39
CA LEU A 23 -9.88 -1.07 8.56
C LEU A 23 -10.36 -2.03 7.46
N VAL A 24 -9.43 -2.77 6.84
CA VAL A 24 -9.73 -3.75 5.78
C VAL A 24 -10.48 -4.96 6.34
N GLU A 25 -10.13 -5.42 7.54
CA GLU A 25 -10.80 -6.52 8.24
C GLU A 25 -12.15 -6.12 8.83
N GLY A 26 -12.49 -4.82 8.85
CA GLY A 26 -13.69 -4.31 9.47
C GLY A 26 -13.67 -4.34 11.01
N GLU A 27 -12.50 -4.57 11.63
CA GLU A 27 -12.31 -4.49 13.07
C GLU A 27 -12.45 -3.05 13.59
N LYS A 28 -12.16 -2.07 12.74
CA LYS A 28 -12.29 -0.64 13.03
C LYS A 28 -12.97 0.09 11.89
N ASP A 29 -13.80 1.06 12.25
CA ASP A 29 -14.30 2.04 11.30
C ASP A 29 -13.33 3.22 11.11
N GLU A 30 -13.66 4.10 10.16
CA GLU A 30 -12.85 5.29 9.84
C GLU A 30 -12.68 6.23 11.05
N ALA A 31 -13.72 6.40 11.86
CA ALA A 31 -13.69 7.28 13.02
C ALA A 31 -12.76 6.72 14.11
N GLU A 32 -12.78 5.41 14.33
CA GLU A 32 -11.91 4.70 15.27
C GLU A 32 -10.44 4.74 14.83
N VAL A 33 -10.16 4.62 13.53
CA VAL A 33 -8.81 4.80 12.96
C VAL A 33 -8.33 6.23 13.14
N GLN A 34 -9.17 7.23 12.82
CA GLN A 34 -8.86 8.65 13.02
C GLN A 34 -8.55 8.95 14.50
N GLU A 35 -9.33 8.42 15.43
CA GLU A 35 -9.08 8.61 16.84
C GLU A 35 -7.82 7.88 17.30
N SER A 36 -7.55 6.69 16.77
CA SER A 36 -6.34 5.92 17.04
C SER A 36 -5.06 6.66 16.60
N ILE A 37 -5.09 7.35 15.46
CA ILE A 37 -3.96 8.16 15.00
C ILE A 37 -3.84 9.48 15.78
N ARG A 38 -4.95 10.14 16.14
CA ARG A 38 -4.93 11.35 16.99
C ARG A 38 -4.34 11.07 18.37
N ARG A 39 -4.73 9.96 19.01
CA ARG A 39 -4.17 9.54 20.31
C ARG A 39 -2.69 9.24 20.19
N TRP A 40 -2.28 8.53 19.14
CA TRP A 40 -0.88 8.27 18.88
C TRP A 40 -0.08 9.58 18.68
N TRP A 41 -0.60 10.51 17.88
CA TRP A 41 0.04 11.80 17.63
C TRP A 41 0.24 12.63 18.91
N LYS A 42 -0.71 12.60 19.84
CA LYS A 42 -0.59 13.26 21.15
C LYS A 42 0.54 12.68 22.01
N MET A 43 0.91 11.41 21.82
CA MET A 43 2.02 10.76 22.53
C MET A 43 3.38 11.04 21.87
N VAL A 44 3.42 11.51 20.62
CA VAL A 44 4.67 11.86 19.93
C VAL A 44 5.24 13.14 20.55
N ARG A 45 6.52 13.07 20.96
CA ARG A 45 7.26 14.22 21.50
C ARG A 45 7.26 15.36 20.48
N PRO A 46 7.09 16.63 20.93
CA PRO A 46 7.13 17.79 20.03
C PRO A 46 8.35 17.82 19.11
N ASP A 47 9.54 17.51 19.64
CA ASP A 47 10.81 17.50 18.89
C ASP A 47 10.82 16.46 17.76
N ASP A 48 10.12 15.35 17.94
CA ASP A 48 10.07 14.24 16.98
C ASP A 48 8.92 14.37 15.97
N ARG A 49 8.00 15.34 16.14
CA ARG A 49 6.80 15.47 15.29
C ARG A 49 7.14 15.67 13.82
N ALA A 50 8.12 16.50 13.50
CA ALA A 50 8.53 16.73 12.13
C ALA A 50 9.03 15.44 11.45
N VAL A 51 9.76 14.61 12.19
CA VAL A 51 10.25 13.31 11.71
C VAL A 51 9.11 12.30 11.60
N ALA A 52 8.22 12.25 12.58
CA ALA A 52 7.04 11.39 12.59
C ALA A 52 6.11 11.71 11.40
N GLU A 53 5.84 12.99 11.14
CA GLU A 53 5.03 13.45 10.01
C GLU A 53 5.66 13.06 8.68
N LYS A 54 6.97 13.31 8.52
CA LYS A 54 7.71 12.92 7.33
C LYS A 54 7.61 11.42 7.06
N TYR A 55 7.80 10.58 8.09
CA TYR A 55 7.68 9.14 7.95
C TYR A 55 6.24 8.69 7.69
N LEU A 56 5.25 9.33 8.33
CA LEU A 56 3.83 9.05 8.13
C LEU A 56 3.45 9.29 6.66
N LEU A 57 3.74 10.48 6.14
CA LEU A 57 3.47 10.84 4.75
C LEU A 57 4.20 9.91 3.77
N MET A 58 5.46 9.57 4.07
CA MET A 58 6.22 8.64 3.24
C MET A 58 5.60 7.24 3.19
N VAL A 59 5.16 6.70 4.34
CA VAL A 59 4.51 5.39 4.39
C VAL A 59 3.19 5.43 3.64
N LEU A 60 2.34 6.42 3.89
CA LEU A 60 1.04 6.57 3.22
C LEU A 60 1.20 6.68 1.69
N ASN A 61 2.13 7.51 1.23
CA ASN A 61 2.38 7.67 -0.21
C ASN A 61 2.86 6.35 -0.85
N LYS A 62 3.80 5.64 -0.21
CA LYS A 62 4.26 4.32 -0.68
C LYS A 62 3.14 3.27 -0.66
N SER A 63 2.30 3.26 0.37
CA SER A 63 1.14 2.37 0.44
C SER A 63 0.18 2.63 -0.71
N ASN A 64 -0.18 3.88 -0.96
CA ASN A 64 -1.05 4.25 -2.08
C ASN A 64 -0.45 3.83 -3.42
N ALA A 65 0.84 4.11 -3.67
CA ALA A 65 1.51 3.67 -4.88
C ALA A 65 1.51 2.13 -5.03
N SER A 66 1.67 1.38 -3.93
CA SER A 66 1.61 -0.08 -3.94
C SER A 66 0.20 -0.59 -4.26
N LEU A 67 -0.84 0.01 -3.68
CA LEU A 67 -2.24 -0.33 -3.96
C LEU A 67 -2.60 -0.04 -5.42
N LEU A 68 -2.13 1.08 -5.99
CA LEU A 68 -2.29 1.40 -7.40
C LEU A 68 -1.58 0.37 -8.28
N ALA A 69 -0.33 0.01 -7.97
CA ALA A 69 0.39 -1.01 -8.73
C ALA A 69 -0.30 -2.39 -8.70
N ILE A 70 -0.86 -2.79 -7.55
CA ILE A 70 -1.65 -4.02 -7.43
C ILE A 70 -2.92 -3.94 -8.29
N ARG A 71 -3.66 -2.84 -8.21
CA ARG A 71 -4.86 -2.60 -9.04
C ARG A 71 -4.52 -2.64 -10.52
N ASP A 72 -3.45 -1.98 -10.93
CA ASP A 72 -3.04 -1.89 -12.33
C ASP A 72 -2.55 -3.25 -12.86
N GLY A 73 -1.99 -4.11 -11.99
CA GLY A 73 -1.64 -5.48 -12.32
C GLY A 73 -2.84 -6.37 -12.70
N ILE A 74 -4.05 -6.02 -12.27
CA ILE A 74 -5.30 -6.74 -12.61
C ILE A 74 -5.82 -6.31 -13.99
N HIS A 75 -5.57 -5.07 -14.40
CA HIS A 75 -6.07 -4.52 -15.67
C HIS A 75 -5.07 -4.61 -16.83
N ASN A 76 -3.84 -5.06 -16.57
CA ASN A 76 -2.84 -5.35 -17.60
C ASN A 76 -3.03 -6.73 -18.27
N ASP A 77 -4.24 -7.30 -18.21
CA ASP A 77 -4.70 -8.42 -19.06
C ASP A 77 -4.96 -7.96 -20.52
N GLU A 78 -4.15 -7.01 -21.02
CA GLU A 78 -3.82 -7.02 -22.45
C GLU A 78 -2.84 -8.18 -22.63
N PHE A 79 -3.44 -9.37 -22.57
CA PHE A 79 -2.91 -10.64 -23.06
C PHE A 79 -1.97 -10.32 -24.20
N GLU A 80 -0.67 -10.51 -24.00
CA GLU A 80 0.31 -10.50 -25.06
C GLU A 80 -0.23 -11.43 -26.16
N LEU A 81 -0.91 -10.89 -27.16
CA LEU A 81 -1.13 -11.55 -28.42
C LEU A 81 0.23 -11.54 -29.09
N ARG A 82 1.10 -12.41 -28.59
CA ARG A 82 2.39 -12.68 -29.20
C ARG A 82 2.10 -13.09 -30.64
N PRO A 83 2.61 -12.37 -31.65
CA PRO A 83 2.32 -12.66 -33.06
C PRO A 83 2.74 -14.07 -33.50
N GLU A 84 3.55 -14.75 -32.69
CA GLU A 84 3.93 -16.16 -32.80
C GLU A 84 2.76 -17.17 -32.68
N HIS A 85 1.62 -16.79 -32.09
CA HIS A 85 0.42 -17.64 -32.11
C HIS A 85 -0.41 -17.52 -33.40
N LEU A 86 -0.34 -16.38 -34.11
CA LEU A 86 -1.04 -16.18 -35.39
C LEU A 86 -0.32 -16.88 -36.57
N ALA A 87 1.02 -16.98 -36.51
CA ALA A 87 1.82 -17.67 -37.53
C ALA A 87 1.53 -19.19 -37.59
N ARG A 88 0.99 -19.79 -36.52
CA ARG A 88 0.72 -21.22 -36.45
C ARG A 88 -0.59 -21.64 -37.12
N ILE A 89 -1.50 -20.68 -37.37
CA ILE A 89 -2.83 -20.93 -37.95
C ILE A 89 -2.81 -20.77 -39.48
N GLY A 90 -1.88 -19.97 -40.03
CA GLY A 90 -1.76 -19.72 -41.47
C GLY A 90 -1.17 -20.85 -42.32
N ASN A 91 -0.52 -21.86 -41.71
CA ASN A 91 0.17 -22.94 -42.44
C ASN A 91 -0.68 -24.23 -42.61
N ARG A 92 -2.01 -24.13 -42.56
CA ARG A 92 -2.92 -25.26 -42.81
C ARG A 92 -3.94 -25.01 -43.93
N LEU A 93 -3.51 -24.37 -45.02
CA LEU A 93 -4.18 -24.57 -46.31
C LEU A 93 -3.38 -25.59 -47.12
N PRO A 94 -3.92 -26.80 -47.38
CA PRO A 94 -3.31 -27.69 -48.36
C PRO A 94 -3.49 -27.10 -49.75
N ALA A 95 -2.39 -27.05 -50.51
CA ALA A 95 -2.45 -26.85 -51.95
C ALA A 95 -3.08 -28.07 -52.60
N ALA A 96 -4.28 -27.91 -53.17
CA ALA A 96 -4.84 -28.72 -54.24
C ALA A 96 -6.09 -28.03 -54.81
#